data_AF-A0A239QUP0-F1
#
_entry.id   AF-A0A239QUP0-F1
#
_cell.length_a   1.000
_cell.length_b   1.000
_cell.length_c   1.000
_cell.angle_alpha   90.00
_cell.angle_beta   90.00
_cell.angle_gamma   90.00
#
_symmetry.space_group_name_H-M   'P 1'
#
loop_
_entity.id
_entity.type
_entity.pdbx_description
1 polymer ?
#
loop_
_entity_poly.entity_id
_entity_poly.type
_entity_poly.pdbx_seq_one_letter_code
_entity_poly.pdbx_strand_id
1 'polypeptide(L)'
;MPGNVDKRYVLSFTTGGLLAREAAVLAPIFNEQHDWAKVRDLAVSENLLQARTRSTSVRRVRATIERLSALSDTELGILEELTASERSHLMWAAACRFYKLVGEFAEEVLRERFLTLAGTVSYDDYDSFYRAKALWHDELGAVSDQSYKKLRQVLFRMMVEAGLVNDHGGIEPTLVTARVGELLSSQNPSDIRFFPTRETH
;
A
#
# COMPACT_ATOMS: atom_id res chain seq x y z
N MET A 1 -21.34 -14.80 2.96
CA MET A 1 -20.39 -15.67 3.68
C MET A 1 -19.48 -14.77 4.48
N PRO A 2 -19.31 -14.94 5.80
CA PRO A 2 -18.37 -14.10 6.54
C PRO A 2 -16.97 -14.46 6.05
N GLY A 3 -16.37 -13.55 5.29
CA GLY A 3 -15.04 -13.74 4.73
C GLY A 3 -14.02 -13.79 5.86
N ASN A 4 -13.43 -14.98 6.07
CA ASN A 4 -12.18 -15.21 6.78
C ASN A 4 -11.91 -14.28 7.99
N VAL A 5 -12.66 -14.50 9.07
CA VAL A 5 -12.45 -13.88 10.40
C VAL A 5 -11.13 -14.36 11.05
N ASP A 6 -10.45 -15.37 10.48
CA ASP A 6 -9.30 -16.01 11.12
C ASP A 6 -7.97 -15.26 11.01
N LYS A 7 -7.85 -14.25 10.12
CA LYS A 7 -6.60 -13.48 9.98
C LYS A 7 -6.73 -12.07 10.51
N ARG A 8 -6.05 -11.82 11.63
CA ARG A 8 -5.91 -10.48 12.24
C ARG A 8 -5.25 -9.48 11.28
N TYR A 9 -5.69 -8.22 11.33
CA TYR A 9 -5.11 -7.14 10.55
C TYR A 9 -3.71 -6.76 11.04
N VAL A 10 -2.78 -6.62 10.08
CA VAL A 10 -1.48 -5.98 10.32
C VAL A 10 -1.65 -4.46 10.24
N LEU A 11 -1.39 -3.75 11.34
CA LEU A 11 -1.63 -2.30 11.45
C LEU A 11 -0.34 -1.46 11.48
N SER A 12 0.82 -2.06 11.16
CA SER A 12 2.13 -1.40 11.19
C SER A 12 2.40 -0.43 10.03
N PHE A 13 1.38 -0.09 9.21
CA PHE A 13 1.52 0.78 8.04
C PHE A 13 1.64 2.28 8.34
N THR A 14 1.77 2.70 9.60
CA THR A 14 1.84 4.12 9.98
C THR A 14 3.18 4.81 9.65
N THR A 15 4.15 4.06 9.11
CA THR A 15 5.49 4.56 8.74
C THR A 15 5.56 4.90 7.25
N GLY A 16 6.11 6.08 6.94
CA GLY A 16 6.70 6.35 5.63
C GLY A 16 5.77 6.66 4.45
N GLY A 17 4.45 6.50 4.59
CA GLY A 17 3.55 6.67 3.44
C GLY A 17 3.65 5.44 2.54
N LEU A 18 3.67 5.65 1.23
CA LEU A 18 3.70 4.61 0.21
C LEU A 18 5.10 4.04 -0.01
N LEU A 19 6.14 4.84 0.26
CA LEU A 19 7.56 4.44 0.18
C LEU A 19 8.04 4.07 -1.23
N ALA A 20 7.46 4.65 -2.29
CA ALA A 20 7.84 4.34 -3.68
C ALA A 20 9.26 4.78 -4.04
N ARG A 21 9.80 5.84 -3.41
CA ARG A 21 11.19 6.26 -3.63
C ARG A 21 12.16 5.31 -2.96
N GLU A 22 11.85 4.89 -1.75
CA GLU A 22 12.63 3.92 -0.97
C GLU A 22 12.62 2.55 -1.64
N ALA A 23 11.49 2.14 -2.21
CA ALA A 23 11.37 0.92 -2.99
C ALA A 23 12.41 0.86 -4.12
N ALA A 24 12.61 1.98 -4.83
CA ALA A 24 13.59 2.07 -5.91
C ALA A 24 15.05 1.97 -5.46
N VAL A 25 15.31 2.23 -4.18
CA VAL A 25 16.65 2.08 -3.59
C VAL A 25 16.87 0.65 -3.11
N LEU A 26 15.83 0.01 -2.55
CA LEU A 26 15.98 -1.31 -1.92
C LEU A 26 15.74 -2.49 -2.88
N ALA A 27 14.91 -2.33 -3.92
CA ALA A 27 14.66 -3.37 -4.91
C ALA A 27 15.93 -3.88 -5.63
N PRO A 28 16.84 -3.01 -6.12
CA PRO A 28 18.10 -3.46 -6.74
C PRO A 28 18.92 -4.38 -5.83
N ILE A 29 19.01 -3.99 -4.55
CA ILE A 29 19.76 -4.75 -3.56
C ILE A 29 19.12 -6.11 -3.33
N PHE A 30 17.78 -6.18 -3.32
CA PHE A 30 17.11 -7.46 -3.24
C PHE A 30 17.34 -8.32 -4.48
N ASN A 31 17.33 -7.74 -5.68
CA ASN A 31 17.60 -8.46 -6.92
C ASN A 31 19.03 -9.04 -6.99
N GLU A 32 20.00 -8.43 -6.28
CA GLU A 32 21.35 -8.98 -6.14
C GLU A 32 21.48 -10.02 -5.03
N GLN A 33 20.83 -9.80 -3.89
CA GLN A 33 21.06 -10.57 -2.66
C GLN A 33 20.05 -11.71 -2.45
N HIS A 34 18.84 -11.56 -2.99
CA HIS A 34 17.65 -12.40 -2.74
C HIS A 34 17.40 -12.71 -1.26
N ASP A 35 17.77 -11.78 -0.38
CA ASP A 35 17.72 -11.95 1.08
C ASP A 35 17.36 -10.63 1.76
N TRP A 36 16.12 -10.55 2.28
CA TRP A 36 15.62 -9.36 2.97
C TRP A 36 16.40 -8.99 4.24
N ALA A 37 17.02 -9.96 4.93
CA ALA A 37 17.85 -9.66 6.08
C ALA A 37 19.12 -8.92 5.67
N LYS A 38 19.76 -9.35 4.57
CA LYS A 38 20.92 -8.66 3.99
C LYS A 38 20.56 -7.27 3.45
N VAL A 39 19.43 -7.15 2.74
CA VAL A 39 18.92 -5.85 2.27
C VAL A 39 18.74 -4.88 3.44
N ARG A 40 18.12 -5.35 4.53
CA ARG A 40 17.92 -4.55 5.74
C ARG A 40 19.25 -4.11 6.34
N ASP A 41 20.17 -5.06 6.54
CA ASP A 41 21.42 -4.79 7.25
C ASP A 41 22.28 -3.80 6.46
N LEU A 42 22.38 -3.97 5.14
CA LEU A 42 23.07 -3.03 4.24
C LEU A 42 22.40 -1.66 4.20
N ALA A 43 21.07 -1.60 4.05
CA ALA A 43 20.34 -0.33 3.96
C ALA A 43 20.44 0.51 5.24
N VAL A 44 20.50 -0.16 6.40
CA VAL A 44 20.64 0.50 7.70
C VAL A 44 22.11 0.88 7.97
N SER A 45 23.08 0.02 7.66
CA SER A 45 24.50 0.31 7.90
C SER A 45 24.99 1.48 7.06
N GLU A 46 24.63 1.49 5.78
CA GLU A 46 25.06 2.52 4.82
C GLU A 46 24.11 3.73 4.77
N ASN A 47 23.06 3.75 5.59
CA ASN A 47 22.01 4.78 5.59
C ASN A 47 21.49 5.12 4.17
N LEU A 48 21.19 4.08 3.38
CA LEU A 48 20.84 4.24 1.96
C LEU A 48 19.59 5.10 1.72
N LEU A 49 18.68 5.15 2.70
CA LEU A 49 17.49 6.01 2.65
C LEU A 49 17.73 7.44 3.13
N GLN A 50 19.00 7.79 3.42
CA GLN A 50 19.49 9.10 3.85
C GLN A 50 18.64 9.70 4.99
N ALA A 51 18.29 8.87 5.97
CA ALA A 51 17.48 9.34 7.09
C ALA A 51 18.32 10.15 8.08
N ARG A 52 17.72 11.18 8.69
CA ARG A 52 18.38 12.04 9.70
C ARG A 52 18.80 11.30 10.97
N THR A 53 18.11 10.21 11.30
CA THR A 53 18.39 9.40 12.48
C THR A 53 18.35 7.92 12.13
N ARG A 54 19.17 7.12 12.82
CA ARG A 54 19.19 5.66 12.68
C ARG A 54 17.82 5.03 12.94
N SER A 55 17.10 5.52 13.96
CA SER A 55 15.75 5.02 14.28
C SER A 55 14.75 5.25 13.15
N THR A 56 14.85 6.40 12.45
CA THR A 56 14.02 6.68 11.27
C THR A 56 14.40 5.80 10.09
N SER A 57 15.72 5.59 9.87
CA SER A 57 16.23 4.69 8.83
C SER A 57 15.68 3.28 9.02
N VAL A 58 15.89 2.68 10.20
CA VAL A 58 15.43 1.32 10.52
C VAL A 58 13.92 1.15 10.30
N ARG A 59 13.12 2.13 10.73
CA ARG A 59 11.66 2.08 10.53
C ARG A 59 11.27 2.16 9.06
N ARG A 60 11.88 3.07 8.27
CA ARG A 60 11.59 3.19 6.83
C ARG A 60 12.02 1.94 6.07
N VAL A 61 13.25 1.47 6.28
CA VAL A 61 13.77 0.22 5.67
C VAL A 61 12.83 -0.94 5.95
N ARG A 62 12.46 -1.16 7.22
CA ARG A 62 11.53 -2.23 7.58
C ARG A 62 10.19 -2.10 6.86
N ALA A 63 9.58 -0.92 6.87
CA ALA A 63 8.29 -0.69 6.26
C ALA A 63 8.31 -0.81 4.72
N THR A 64 9.45 -0.47 4.09
CA THR A 64 9.67 -0.68 2.65
C THR A 64 9.81 -2.17 2.34
N ILE A 65 10.63 -2.90 3.10
CA ILE A 65 10.82 -4.35 2.93
C ILE A 65 9.50 -5.10 3.13
N GLU A 66 8.71 -4.77 4.15
CA GLU A 66 7.40 -5.38 4.39
C GLU A 66 6.51 -5.27 3.13
N ARG A 67 6.43 -4.09 2.50
CA ARG A 67 5.66 -3.91 1.26
C ARG A 67 6.28 -4.64 0.07
N LEU A 68 7.59 -4.48 -0.15
CA LEU A 68 8.29 -5.15 -1.25
C LEU A 68 8.18 -6.68 -1.17
N SER A 69 8.14 -7.25 0.04
CA SER A 69 8.00 -8.69 0.23
C SER A 69 6.64 -9.27 -0.21
N ALA A 70 5.66 -8.42 -0.50
CA ALA A 70 4.37 -8.81 -1.07
C ALA A 70 4.37 -8.81 -2.62
N LEU A 71 5.46 -8.38 -3.24
CA LEU A 71 5.68 -8.45 -4.68
C LEU A 71 6.37 -9.77 -5.04
N SER A 72 6.06 -10.27 -6.23
CA SER A 72 6.76 -11.40 -6.85
C SER A 72 8.14 -10.99 -7.37
N ASP A 73 9.02 -11.96 -7.60
CA ASP A 73 10.35 -11.71 -8.17
C ASP A 73 10.28 -10.97 -9.51
N THR A 74 9.28 -11.29 -10.35
CA THR A 74 9.04 -10.58 -11.62
C THR A 74 8.70 -9.11 -11.40
N GLU A 75 7.85 -8.80 -10.43
CA GLU A 75 7.49 -7.43 -10.10
C GLU A 75 8.67 -6.66 -9.47
N LEU A 76 9.45 -7.32 -8.63
CA LEU A 76 10.65 -6.76 -8.02
C LEU A 76 11.75 -6.47 -9.06
N GLY A 77 11.89 -7.35 -10.05
CA GLY A 77 12.89 -7.24 -11.11
C GLY A 77 12.73 -6.01 -11.99
N ILE A 78 11.51 -5.48 -12.15
CA ILE A 78 11.25 -4.35 -13.05
C ILE A 78 11.12 -2.99 -12.35
N LEU A 79 11.12 -2.95 -11.02
CA LEU A 79 10.80 -1.74 -10.22
C LEU A 79 11.68 -0.52 -10.58
N GLU A 80 12.93 -0.76 -10.95
CA GLU A 80 13.89 0.27 -11.36
C GLU A 80 13.58 0.87 -12.73
N GLU A 81 13.01 0.07 -13.62
CA GLU A 81 12.62 0.46 -14.98
C GLU A 81 11.26 1.17 -15.02
N LEU A 82 10.51 1.12 -13.93
CA LEU A 82 9.22 1.80 -13.81
C LEU A 82 9.41 3.31 -13.65
N THR A 83 8.55 4.07 -14.32
CA THR A 83 8.38 5.49 -14.03
C THR A 83 7.92 5.69 -12.58
N ALA A 84 8.05 6.91 -12.05
CA ALA A 84 7.61 7.21 -10.69
C ALA A 84 6.12 6.88 -10.45
N SER A 85 5.26 7.16 -11.43
CA SER A 85 3.82 6.86 -11.36
C SER A 85 3.55 5.35 -11.36
N GLU A 86 4.14 4.61 -12.30
CA GLU A 86 4.02 3.15 -12.36
C GLU A 86 4.51 2.47 -11.08
N ARG A 87 5.64 2.96 -10.53
CA ARG A 87 6.19 2.46 -9.27
C ARG A 87 5.26 2.74 -8.10
N SER A 88 4.64 3.92 -8.05
CA SER A 88 3.62 4.25 -7.07
C SER A 88 2.41 3.31 -7.17
N HIS A 89 1.92 3.00 -8.37
CA HIS A 89 0.83 2.03 -8.54
C HIS A 89 1.23 0.64 -8.05
N LEU A 90 2.42 0.14 -8.41
CA LEU A 90 2.88 -1.17 -7.96
C LEU A 90 3.08 -1.22 -6.43
N MET A 91 3.58 -0.13 -5.84
CA MET A 91 3.72 -0.02 -4.39
C MET A 91 2.38 0.12 -3.65
N TRP A 92 1.36 0.69 -4.30
CA TRP A 92 -0.01 0.69 -3.78
C TRP A 92 -0.56 -0.73 -3.75
N ALA A 93 -0.45 -1.47 -4.84
CA ALA A 93 -0.83 -2.88 -4.89
C ALA A 93 -0.09 -3.70 -3.82
N ALA A 94 1.22 -3.51 -3.67
CA ALA A 94 2.03 -4.14 -2.62
C ALA A 94 1.51 -3.82 -1.20
N ALA A 95 1.14 -2.56 -0.94
CA ALA A 95 0.56 -2.16 0.34
C ALA A 95 -0.81 -2.82 0.57
N CYS A 96 -1.66 -2.90 -0.45
CA CYS A 96 -2.96 -3.56 -0.37
C CYS A 96 -2.83 -5.08 -0.12
N ARG A 97 -1.85 -5.74 -0.75
CA ARG A 97 -1.54 -7.17 -0.52
C ARG A 97 -1.05 -7.42 0.90
N PHE A 98 -0.11 -6.61 1.38
CA PHE A 98 0.51 -6.82 2.69
C PHE A 98 -0.43 -6.42 3.84
N TYR A 99 -1.13 -5.29 3.70
CA TYR A 99 -2.04 -4.76 4.71
C TYR A 99 -3.49 -4.97 4.28
N LYS A 100 -4.08 -6.10 4.68
CA LYS A 100 -5.47 -6.48 4.34
C LYS A 100 -6.49 -5.35 4.55
N LEU A 101 -6.36 -4.55 5.62
CA LEU A 101 -7.24 -3.41 5.89
C LEU A 101 -7.17 -2.33 4.80
N VAL A 102 -5.96 -2.09 4.26
CA VAL A 102 -5.73 -1.14 3.16
C VAL A 102 -6.32 -1.69 1.87
N GLY A 103 -6.08 -2.97 1.57
CA GLY A 103 -6.64 -3.62 0.38
C GLY A 103 -8.16 -3.67 0.37
N GLU A 104 -8.78 -3.99 1.51
CA GLU A 104 -10.24 -3.96 1.64
C GLU A 104 -10.80 -2.55 1.53
N PHE A 105 -10.15 -1.53 2.10
CA PHE A 105 -10.59 -0.14 1.90
C PHE A 105 -10.48 0.29 0.43
N ALA A 106 -9.41 -0.12 -0.25
CA ALA A 106 -9.21 0.17 -1.67
C ALA A 106 -10.34 -0.40 -2.55
N GLU A 107 -10.78 -1.61 -2.26
CA GLU A 107 -11.83 -2.29 -3.03
C GLU A 107 -13.25 -1.87 -2.60
N GLU A 108 -13.56 -1.97 -1.31
CA GLU A 108 -14.91 -1.79 -0.75
C GLU A 108 -15.31 -0.31 -0.61
N VAL A 109 -14.36 0.62 -0.64
CA VAL A 109 -14.64 2.05 -0.48
C VAL A 109 -14.16 2.84 -1.67
N LEU A 110 -12.85 2.86 -1.93
CA LEU A 110 -12.29 3.71 -2.99
C LEU A 110 -12.84 3.31 -4.37
N ARG A 111 -12.72 2.03 -4.74
CA ARG A 111 -13.19 1.54 -6.04
C ARG A 111 -14.71 1.56 -6.14
N GLU A 112 -15.44 1.14 -5.11
CA GLU A 112 -16.92 1.19 -5.12
C GLU A 112 -17.45 2.62 -5.33
N ARG A 113 -16.88 3.60 -4.63
CA ARG A 113 -17.27 5.02 -4.80
C ARG A 113 -16.96 5.53 -6.20
N PHE A 114 -15.81 5.16 -6.76
CA PHE A 114 -15.50 5.45 -8.16
C PHE A 114 -16.53 4.84 -9.14
N LEU A 115 -16.86 3.56 -8.98
CA LEU A 115 -17.79 2.85 -9.87
C LEU A 115 -19.22 3.39 -9.78
N THR A 116 -19.62 3.84 -8.59
CA THR A 116 -20.93 4.47 -8.33
C THR A 116 -20.96 5.98 -8.63
N LEU A 117 -19.88 6.53 -9.20
CA LEU A 117 -19.73 7.96 -9.54
C LEU A 117 -19.78 8.90 -8.33
N ALA A 118 -19.54 8.39 -7.13
CA ALA A 118 -19.26 9.19 -5.96
C ALA A 118 -17.82 9.71 -6.07
N GLY A 119 -17.63 10.90 -6.66
CA GLY A 119 -16.32 11.45 -7.05
C GLY A 119 -15.38 11.85 -5.91
N THR A 120 -15.68 11.53 -4.66
CA THR A 120 -14.84 11.83 -3.50
C THR A 120 -14.79 10.66 -2.52
N VAL A 121 -13.74 10.56 -1.72
CA VAL A 121 -13.62 9.69 -0.55
C VAL A 121 -13.16 10.51 0.64
N SER A 122 -13.81 10.33 1.79
CA SER A 122 -13.66 11.18 2.98
C SER A 122 -13.23 10.39 4.21
N TYR A 123 -12.86 11.09 5.28
CA TYR A 123 -12.57 10.46 6.56
C TYR A 123 -13.80 9.76 7.15
N ASP A 124 -15.01 10.24 6.89
CA ASP A 124 -16.24 9.60 7.37
C ASP A 124 -16.48 8.24 6.68
N ASP A 125 -16.06 8.10 5.41
CA ASP A 125 -16.09 6.82 4.69
C ASP A 125 -15.12 5.81 5.35
N TYR A 126 -13.91 6.25 5.70
CA TYR A 126 -12.98 5.43 6.48
C TYR A 126 -13.53 5.08 7.86
N ASP A 127 -14.13 6.03 8.55
CA ASP A 127 -14.65 5.81 9.90
C ASP A 127 -15.79 4.78 9.88
N SER A 128 -16.67 4.84 8.88
CA SER A 128 -17.76 3.88 8.67
C SER A 128 -17.23 2.49 8.33
N PHE A 129 -16.29 2.40 7.38
CA PHE A 129 -15.62 1.15 7.01
C PHE A 129 -14.91 0.51 8.21
N TYR A 130 -14.10 1.28 8.94
CA TYR A 130 -13.31 0.77 10.06
C TYR A 130 -14.21 0.24 11.17
N ARG A 131 -15.28 0.96 11.51
CA ARG A 131 -16.25 0.52 12.53
C ARG A 131 -16.94 -0.78 12.11
N ALA A 132 -17.31 -0.91 10.83
CA ALA A 132 -17.91 -2.13 10.32
C ALA A 132 -16.97 -3.34 10.45
N LYS A 133 -15.67 -3.17 10.14
CA LYS A 133 -14.66 -4.22 10.34
C LYS A 133 -14.42 -4.53 11.82
N ALA A 134 -14.39 -3.51 12.69
CA ALA A 134 -14.13 -3.67 14.12
C ALA A 134 -15.22 -4.49 14.86
N LEU A 135 -16.41 -4.66 14.28
CA LEU A 135 -17.45 -5.56 14.82
C LEU A 135 -17.00 -7.04 14.85
N TRP A 136 -16.05 -7.42 14.00
CA TRP A 136 -15.60 -8.80 13.83
C TRP A 136 -14.10 -8.98 14.07
N HIS A 137 -13.38 -7.89 14.38
CA HIS A 137 -11.93 -7.85 14.50
C HIS A 137 -11.52 -7.09 15.76
N ASP A 138 -11.33 -7.84 16.86
CA ASP A 138 -10.99 -7.30 18.17
C ASP A 138 -9.73 -6.41 18.16
N GLU A 139 -8.75 -6.74 17.31
CA GLU A 139 -7.54 -5.93 17.18
C GLU A 139 -7.80 -4.51 16.67
N LEU A 140 -8.90 -4.28 15.94
CA LEU A 140 -9.33 -2.94 15.53
C LEU A 140 -10.02 -2.21 16.68
N GLY A 141 -10.83 -2.93 17.48
CA GLY A 141 -11.47 -2.37 18.68
C GLY A 141 -10.48 -1.97 19.79
N ALA A 142 -9.31 -2.61 19.83
CA ALA A 142 -8.25 -2.33 20.80
C ALA A 142 -7.32 -1.15 20.40
N VAL A 143 -7.50 -0.55 19.21
CA VAL A 143 -6.66 0.55 18.73
C VAL A 143 -6.98 1.84 19.49
N SER A 144 -5.94 2.49 20.03
CA SER A 144 -6.10 3.83 20.65
C SER A 144 -6.53 4.89 19.64
N ASP A 145 -7.25 5.93 20.08
CA ASP A 145 -7.66 7.06 19.24
C ASP A 145 -6.51 7.69 18.44
N GLN A 146 -5.34 7.78 19.06
CA GLN A 146 -4.15 8.35 18.43
C GLN A 146 -3.64 7.46 17.28
N SER A 147 -3.62 6.15 17.49
CA SER A 147 -3.25 5.17 16.47
C SER A 147 -4.29 5.13 15.37
N TYR A 148 -5.57 5.15 15.70
CA TYR A 148 -6.68 5.18 14.75
C TYR A 148 -6.59 6.38 13.79
N LYS A 149 -6.45 7.60 14.34
CA LYS A 149 -6.24 8.82 13.55
C LYS A 149 -4.99 8.71 12.67
N LYS A 150 -3.94 8.04 13.18
CA LYS A 150 -2.70 7.85 12.42
C LYS A 150 -2.87 6.87 11.27
N LEU A 151 -3.58 5.75 11.46
CA LEU A 151 -3.90 4.80 10.40
C LEU A 151 -4.67 5.49 9.28
N ARG A 152 -5.73 6.23 9.64
CA ARG A 152 -6.52 7.04 8.70
C ARG A 152 -5.66 8.01 7.91
N GLN A 153 -4.87 8.83 8.60
CA GLN A 153 -3.99 9.82 7.98
C GLN A 153 -3.02 9.17 6.98
N VAL A 154 -2.39 8.06 7.37
CA VAL A 154 -1.37 7.41 6.52
C VAL A 154 -2.00 6.68 5.34
N LEU A 155 -3.19 6.08 5.50
CA LEU A 155 -3.93 5.49 4.39
C LEU A 155 -4.24 6.54 3.32
N PHE A 156 -4.83 7.68 3.71
CA PHE A 156 -5.12 8.76 2.76
C PHE A 156 -3.87 9.31 2.09
N ARG A 157 -2.79 9.49 2.85
CA ARG A 157 -1.51 9.89 2.26
C ARG A 157 -0.98 8.88 1.24
N MET A 158 -1.12 7.57 1.49
CA MET A 158 -0.74 6.54 0.51
C MET A 158 -1.55 6.65 -0.78
N MET A 159 -2.86 6.91 -0.69
CA MET A 159 -3.71 7.12 -1.89
C MET A 159 -3.30 8.36 -2.68
N VAL A 160 -2.96 9.45 -2.00
CA VAL A 160 -2.45 10.69 -2.63
C VAL A 160 -1.10 10.45 -3.31
N GLU A 161 -0.15 9.82 -2.61
CA GLU A 161 1.17 9.47 -3.17
C GLU A 161 1.08 8.48 -4.34
N ALA A 162 0.00 7.69 -4.39
CA ALA A 162 -0.34 6.79 -5.48
C ALA A 162 -1.11 7.46 -6.63
N GLY A 163 -1.51 8.73 -6.50
CA GLY A 163 -2.25 9.46 -7.53
C GLY A 163 -3.70 8.99 -7.71
N LEU A 164 -4.27 8.30 -6.71
CA LEU A 164 -5.64 7.75 -6.78
C LEU A 164 -6.68 8.74 -6.25
N VAL A 165 -6.23 9.66 -5.40
CA VAL A 165 -7.06 10.65 -4.72
C VAL A 165 -6.23 11.94 -4.62
N ASN A 166 -6.85 13.10 -4.80
CA ASN A 166 -6.19 14.40 -4.58
C ASN A 166 -6.23 14.84 -3.10
N ASP A 167 -5.55 15.94 -2.76
CA ASP A 167 -5.46 16.44 -1.37
C ASP A 167 -6.82 16.82 -0.73
N HIS A 168 -7.87 16.94 -1.54
CA HIS A 168 -9.23 17.26 -1.10
C HIS A 168 -10.16 16.03 -1.07
N GLY A 169 -9.61 14.83 -1.29
CA GLY A 169 -10.40 13.60 -1.30
C GLY A 169 -11.09 13.32 -2.64
N GLY A 170 -10.87 14.11 -3.69
CA GLY A 170 -11.41 13.83 -5.03
C GLY A 170 -10.74 12.60 -5.64
N ILE A 171 -11.54 11.65 -6.11
CA ILE A 171 -11.04 10.40 -6.70
C ILE A 171 -10.54 10.68 -8.12
N GLU A 172 -9.29 10.32 -8.38
CA GLU A 172 -8.67 10.47 -9.71
C GLU A 172 -8.71 9.12 -10.44
N PRO A 173 -9.37 9.04 -11.62
CA PRO A 173 -9.40 7.82 -12.41
C PRO A 173 -7.98 7.34 -12.75
N THR A 174 -7.67 6.08 -12.44
CA THR A 174 -6.32 5.56 -12.68
C THR A 174 -6.16 5.05 -14.11
N LEU A 175 -5.22 5.66 -14.83
CA LEU A 175 -4.70 5.12 -16.09
C LEU A 175 -3.53 4.18 -15.78
N VAL A 176 -3.82 2.88 -15.74
CA VAL A 176 -2.80 1.85 -15.55
C VAL A 176 -2.15 1.57 -16.91
N THR A 177 -0.82 1.68 -17.01
CA THR A 177 -0.10 1.35 -18.25
C THR A 177 -0.24 -0.15 -18.52
N ALA A 178 -0.22 -0.57 -19.79
CA ALA A 178 -0.35 -1.99 -20.16
C ALA A 178 0.63 -2.89 -19.39
N ARG A 179 1.90 -2.46 -19.29
CA ARG A 179 2.95 -3.15 -18.53
C ARG A 179 2.59 -3.37 -17.06
N VAL A 180 2.10 -2.35 -16.37
CA VAL A 180 1.67 -2.49 -14.96
C VAL A 180 0.36 -3.29 -14.88
N GLY A 181 -0.55 -3.10 -15.82
CA GLY A 181 -1.84 -3.79 -15.86
C GLY A 181 -1.69 -5.30 -15.99
N GLU A 182 -0.75 -5.77 -16.79
CA GLU A 182 -0.42 -7.19 -16.94
C GLU A 182 0.05 -7.81 -15.61
N LEU A 183 0.92 -7.10 -14.87
CA LEU A 183 1.40 -7.57 -13.56
C LEU A 183 0.28 -7.65 -12.53
N LEU A 184 -0.55 -6.60 -12.46
CA LEU A 184 -1.68 -6.55 -11.54
C LEU A 184 -2.72 -7.62 -11.85
N SER A 185 -2.95 -7.90 -13.14
CA SER A 185 -3.91 -8.90 -13.60
C SER A 185 -3.39 -10.34 -13.51
N SER A 186 -2.07 -10.53 -13.45
CA SER A 186 -1.47 -11.85 -13.21
C SER A 186 -1.74 -12.40 -11.80
N GLN A 187 -2.12 -11.53 -10.86
CA GLN A 187 -2.50 -11.92 -9.52
C GLN A 187 -3.91 -12.52 -9.48
N ASN A 188 -4.15 -13.42 -8.51
CA ASN A 188 -5.48 -14.00 -8.31
C ASN A 188 -5.92 -13.85 -6.84
N PRO A 189 -6.94 -13.02 -6.54
CA PRO A 189 -7.68 -12.16 -7.47
C PRO A 189 -6.81 -11.03 -8.04
N SER A 190 -7.21 -10.49 -9.20
CA SER A 190 -6.52 -9.37 -9.85
C SER A 190 -6.46 -8.15 -8.93
N ASP A 191 -5.29 -7.52 -8.88
CA ASP A 191 -5.07 -6.32 -8.08
C ASP A 191 -5.68 -5.06 -8.69
N ILE A 192 -6.20 -5.13 -9.92
CA ILE A 192 -6.95 -4.04 -10.54
C ILE A 192 -8.15 -3.63 -9.65
N ARG A 193 -8.67 -4.54 -8.81
CA ARG A 193 -9.71 -4.26 -7.82
C ARG A 193 -9.33 -3.21 -6.77
N PHE A 194 -8.04 -2.88 -6.62
CA PHE A 194 -7.56 -1.86 -5.68
C PHE A 194 -7.53 -0.45 -6.29
N PHE A 195 -7.87 -0.29 -7.56
CA PHE A 195 -7.73 0.98 -8.27
C PHE A 195 -9.10 1.54 -8.69
N PRO A 196 -9.28 2.89 -8.69
CA PRO A 196 -10.44 3.55 -9.26
C PRO A 196 -10.39 3.50 -10.80
N THR A 197 -10.61 2.29 -11.34
CA THR A 197 -10.71 2.03 -12.78
C THR A 197 -11.88 1.10 -13.08
N ARG A 198 -12.43 1.27 -14.30
CA ARG A 198 -13.51 0.44 -14.84
C ARG A 198 -12.99 -0.81 -15.55
N GLU A 199 -11.70 -0.85 -15.85
CA GLU A 199 -11.12 -1.96 -16.60
C GLU A 199 -11.14 -3.23 -15.75
N THR A 200 -11.63 -4.29 -16.37
CA THR A 200 -11.46 -5.67 -15.92
C THR A 200 -10.71 -6.31 -17.08
N HIS A 201 -9.38 -6.34 -17.00
CA HIS A 201 -8.58 -7.12 -17.96
C HIS A 201 -8.68 -8.59 -17.61
#